data_AF-A0A3E1NQE2-F1
#
_entry.id   AF-A0A3E1NQE2-F1
#
_cell.length_a   1.000
_cell.length_b   1.000
_cell.length_c   1.000
_cell.angle_alpha   90.00
_cell.angle_beta   90.00
_cell.angle_gamma   90.00
#
_symmetry.space_group_name_H-M   'P 1'
#
loop_
_entity.id
_entity.type
_entity.pdbx_description
1 polymer ?
#
loop_
_entity_poly.entity_id
_entity_poly.type
_entity_poly.pdbx_seq_one_letter_code
_entity_poly.pdbx_strand_id
1 'polypeptide(L)'
;MDELFLYDRDKGLFKQLLLQSSVMQGRYHVSPDYGYDLNTNNLGAYISDPASGSKTPLQKYPLCVCITPRSRLVKVNGADWEQFSFTLFFLCKSFVSGTNQLKAPDAATNTSKHQVWEDWKDMKECAGNFWVLLQQVILKSAALLKGVPVSMRSVLNVDFDRPAEIARISRFGSDDITGVSLQFLINMYADGCQLNDYPDDVLNKITVPPLEIHPIHKH
;
A
#
# COMPACT_ATOMS: atom_id res chain seq x y z
N MET A 1 14.03 -7.55 8.83
CA MET A 1 12.78 -8.07 8.26
C MET A 1 12.57 -7.32 6.96
N ASP A 2 12.33 -8.03 5.86
CA ASP A 2 12.14 -7.43 4.53
C ASP A 2 10.78 -6.69 4.47
N GLU A 3 10.77 -5.44 4.00
CA GLU A 3 9.56 -4.63 3.85
C GLU A 3 8.55 -5.20 2.85
N LEU A 4 9.02 -5.99 1.88
CA LEU A 4 8.16 -6.73 0.94
C LEU A 4 7.20 -7.66 1.68
N PHE A 5 7.54 -8.09 2.91
CA PHE A 5 6.61 -8.82 3.78
C PHE A 5 5.26 -8.10 3.91
N LEU A 6 5.24 -6.77 3.94
CA LEU A 6 4.01 -6.00 4.12
C LEU A 6 3.17 -5.92 2.83
N TYR A 7 3.81 -5.54 1.73
CA TYR A 7 3.10 -5.09 0.54
C TYR A 7 3.39 -5.91 -0.73
N ASP A 8 4.13 -7.01 -0.65
CA ASP A 8 4.32 -7.88 -1.81
C ASP A 8 2.98 -8.25 -2.47
N ARG A 9 2.96 -8.19 -3.80
CA ARG A 9 1.74 -8.31 -4.61
C ARG A 9 1.03 -9.65 -4.43
N ASP A 10 1.80 -10.72 -4.28
CA ASP A 10 1.31 -12.08 -4.39
C ASP A 10 1.18 -12.75 -3.01
N LYS A 11 2.10 -12.42 -2.08
CA LYS A 11 2.25 -13.06 -0.78
C LYS A 11 2.33 -12.09 0.39
N GLY A 12 2.36 -10.79 0.14
CA GLY A 12 2.48 -9.76 1.18
C GLY A 12 1.30 -9.79 2.16
N LEU A 13 1.53 -9.28 3.37
CA LEU A 13 0.53 -9.22 4.42
C LEU A 13 -0.75 -8.53 3.94
N PHE A 14 -0.65 -7.38 3.25
CA PHE A 14 -1.82 -6.65 2.77
C PHE A 14 -2.68 -7.48 1.80
N LYS A 15 -2.04 -8.24 0.90
CA LYS A 15 -2.73 -9.19 0.02
C LYS A 15 -3.48 -10.25 0.83
N GLN A 16 -2.83 -10.82 1.85
CA GLN A 16 -3.44 -11.85 2.70
C GLN A 16 -4.64 -11.33 3.49
N LEU A 17 -4.58 -10.09 3.99
CA LEU A 17 -5.70 -9.45 4.68
C LEU A 17 -6.87 -9.22 3.71
N LEU A 18 -6.59 -8.70 2.51
CA LEU A 18 -7.61 -8.42 1.51
C LEU A 18 -8.25 -9.68 0.94
N LEU A 19 -7.54 -10.81 0.93
CA LEU A 19 -8.11 -12.12 0.56
C LEU A 19 -9.29 -12.53 1.46
N GLN A 20 -9.29 -12.08 2.72
CA GLN A 20 -10.37 -12.38 3.67
C GLN A 20 -11.57 -11.43 3.53
N SER A 21 -11.44 -10.36 2.74
CA SER A 21 -12.54 -9.42 2.51
C SER A 21 -13.56 -10.01 1.54
N SER A 22 -14.83 -10.08 1.95
CA SER A 22 -15.94 -10.51 1.08
C SER A 22 -16.16 -9.57 -0.12
N VAL A 23 -15.81 -8.30 0.04
CA VAL A 23 -15.96 -7.25 -0.98
C VAL A 23 -14.73 -7.20 -1.90
N MET A 24 -13.52 -7.14 -1.31
CA MET A 24 -12.28 -6.98 -2.09
C MET A 24 -11.77 -8.30 -2.67
N GLN A 25 -12.03 -9.44 -2.01
CA GLN A 25 -11.72 -10.79 -2.51
C GLN A 25 -10.25 -10.94 -2.97
N GLY A 26 -9.32 -10.32 -2.22
CA GLY A 26 -7.89 -10.36 -2.53
C GLY A 26 -7.47 -9.55 -3.76
N ARG A 27 -8.34 -8.72 -4.33
CA ARG A 27 -8.01 -7.84 -5.46
C ARG A 27 -7.13 -6.70 -4.95
N TYR A 28 -5.84 -6.95 -5.03
CA TYR A 28 -4.77 -6.12 -4.51
C TYR A 28 -3.69 -6.00 -5.58
N HIS A 29 -3.16 -4.81 -5.73
CA HIS A 29 -2.10 -4.49 -6.66
C HIS A 29 -1.09 -3.54 -6.03
N VAL A 30 0.14 -3.59 -6.51
CA VAL A 30 1.24 -2.73 -6.08
C VAL A 30 1.67 -1.89 -7.27
N SER A 31 1.57 -0.58 -7.16
CA SER A 31 1.96 0.37 -8.21
C SER A 31 3.33 0.95 -7.88
N PRO A 32 4.37 0.70 -8.71
CA PRO A 32 5.71 1.25 -8.49
C PRO A 32 5.81 2.76 -8.73
N ASP A 33 5.00 3.31 -9.66
CA ASP A 33 5.22 4.66 -10.19
C ASP A 33 4.21 5.72 -9.70
N TYR A 34 3.95 5.78 -8.39
CA TYR A 34 3.16 6.87 -7.78
C TYR A 34 1.77 7.14 -8.40
N GLY A 35 1.18 6.14 -9.07
CA GLY A 35 -0.12 6.26 -9.72
C GLY A 35 -0.12 6.98 -11.08
N TYR A 36 1.05 7.34 -11.65
CA TYR A 36 1.14 7.84 -13.03
C TYR A 36 0.66 6.80 -14.06
N ASP A 37 0.67 5.52 -13.67
CA ASP A 37 0.28 4.38 -14.48
C ASP A 37 -1.16 3.88 -14.24
N LEU A 38 -1.97 4.61 -13.45
CA LEU A 38 -3.39 4.34 -13.24
C LEU A 38 -4.27 4.83 -14.40
N ASN A 39 -3.78 4.74 -15.64
CA ASN A 39 -4.58 4.94 -16.84
C ASN A 39 -5.07 3.59 -17.40
N THR A 40 -6.19 3.61 -18.13
CA THR A 40 -6.90 2.45 -18.69
C THR A 40 -6.03 1.50 -19.50
N ASN A 41 -5.05 2.03 -20.23
CA ASN A 41 -4.20 1.23 -21.12
C ASN A 41 -3.18 0.40 -20.34
N ASN A 42 -2.66 0.93 -19.23
CA ASN A 42 -1.65 0.24 -18.44
C ASN A 42 -2.31 -0.61 -17.33
N LEU A 43 -3.41 -0.15 -16.73
CA LEU A 43 -4.16 -0.91 -15.73
C LEU A 43 -4.75 -2.21 -16.29
N GLY A 44 -5.16 -2.23 -17.56
CA GLY A 44 -5.60 -3.44 -18.27
C GLY A 44 -4.48 -4.48 -18.44
N ALA A 45 -3.26 -4.03 -18.74
CA ALA A 45 -2.07 -4.90 -18.80
C ALA A 45 -1.73 -5.46 -17.40
N TYR A 46 -1.82 -4.63 -16.35
CA TYR A 46 -1.53 -5.02 -14.96
C TYR A 46 -2.55 -5.97 -14.35
N ILE A 47 -3.81 -5.94 -14.79
CA ILE A 47 -4.89 -6.84 -14.34
C ILE A 47 -4.91 -8.15 -15.16
N SER A 48 -4.30 -8.16 -16.35
CA SER A 48 -4.21 -9.34 -17.22
C SER A 48 -3.08 -10.32 -16.86
N ASP A 49 -2.25 -10.01 -15.85
CA ASP A 49 -1.15 -10.89 -15.41
C ASP A 49 -1.73 -12.23 -14.88
N PRO A 50 -1.40 -13.39 -15.51
CA PRO A 50 -1.85 -14.71 -15.08
C PRO A 50 -1.51 -15.05 -13.62
N ALA A 51 -0.53 -14.38 -13.01
CA ALA A 51 -0.19 -14.52 -11.59
C ALA A 51 -1.31 -14.01 -10.64
N SER A 52 -2.23 -13.18 -11.13
CA SER A 52 -3.41 -12.69 -10.39
C SER A 52 -4.54 -13.72 -10.25
N GLY A 53 -4.41 -14.91 -10.85
CA GLY A 53 -5.37 -16.01 -10.73
C GLY A 53 -6.66 -15.85 -11.54
N SER A 54 -6.83 -14.79 -12.34
CA SER A 54 -8.00 -14.61 -13.20
C SER A 54 -7.66 -14.86 -14.67
N LYS A 55 -8.04 -16.04 -15.19
CA LYS A 55 -7.89 -16.43 -16.61
C LYS A 55 -8.78 -15.66 -17.60
N THR A 56 -9.40 -14.55 -17.16
CA THR A 56 -10.29 -13.72 -17.98
C THR A 56 -10.06 -12.25 -17.63
N PRO A 57 -9.69 -11.39 -18.61
CA PRO A 57 -9.28 -10.00 -18.38
C PRO A 57 -10.50 -9.05 -18.28
N LEU A 58 -11.57 -9.48 -17.63
CA LEU A 58 -12.61 -8.54 -17.22
C LEU A 58 -12.12 -7.90 -15.92
N GLN A 59 -11.68 -6.64 -16.02
CA GLN A 59 -11.30 -5.78 -14.91
C GLN A 59 -12.38 -5.79 -13.81
N LYS A 60 -12.17 -6.56 -12.72
CA LYS A 60 -13.15 -6.73 -11.63
C LYS A 60 -12.93 -5.69 -10.54
N TYR A 61 -13.68 -4.59 -10.58
CA TYR A 61 -13.84 -3.71 -9.42
C TYR A 61 -14.75 -4.34 -8.35
N PRO A 62 -14.60 -4.03 -7.05
CA PRO A 62 -13.63 -3.10 -6.47
C PRO A 62 -12.19 -3.65 -6.47
N LEU A 63 -11.21 -2.75 -6.38
CA LEU A 63 -9.77 -3.03 -6.44
C LEU A 63 -9.03 -2.20 -5.37
N CYS A 64 -8.07 -2.83 -4.68
CA CYS A 64 -7.13 -2.11 -3.83
C CYS A 64 -5.78 -1.93 -4.55
N VAL A 65 -5.25 -0.71 -4.55
CA VAL A 65 -3.92 -0.40 -5.11
C VAL A 65 -3.05 0.20 -4.02
N CYS A 66 -1.95 -0.46 -3.68
CA CYS A 66 -0.90 0.09 -2.84
C CYS A 66 0.13 0.81 -3.69
N ILE A 67 0.44 2.06 -3.36
CA ILE A 67 1.64 2.70 -3.91
C ILE A 67 2.85 2.14 -3.16
N THR A 68 3.96 1.93 -3.87
CA THR A 68 5.24 1.58 -3.25
C THR A 68 5.56 2.59 -2.13
N PRO A 69 5.85 2.10 -0.92
CA PRO A 69 5.99 2.99 0.22
C PRO A 69 7.27 3.81 0.12
N ARG A 70 7.21 5.04 0.62
CA ARG A 70 8.44 5.81 0.93
C ARG A 70 8.92 5.41 2.31
N SER A 71 10.22 5.22 2.47
CA SER A 71 10.84 4.96 3.76
C SER A 71 11.74 6.10 4.23
N ARG A 72 11.94 6.19 5.54
CA ARG A 72 12.95 7.05 6.17
C ARG A 72 13.42 6.43 7.47
N LEU A 73 14.69 6.62 7.81
CA LEU A 73 15.22 6.22 9.12
C LEU A 73 14.74 7.18 10.21
N VAL A 74 14.26 6.63 11.32
CA VAL A 74 13.75 7.37 12.48
C VAL A 74 14.26 6.75 13.78
N LYS A 75 14.39 7.56 14.83
CA LYS A 75 14.66 7.07 16.18
C LYS A 75 13.38 6.99 16.99
N VAL A 76 13.04 5.80 17.46
CA VAL A 76 11.89 5.57 18.35
C VAL A 76 12.42 4.97 19.65
N ASN A 77 12.23 5.68 20.75
CA ASN A 77 12.71 5.28 22.09
C ASN A 77 14.21 4.93 22.12
N GLY A 78 15.03 5.66 21.37
CA GLY A 78 16.49 5.47 21.33
C GLY A 78 16.98 4.32 20.43
N ALA A 79 16.08 3.51 19.88
CA ALA A 79 16.40 2.51 18.87
C ALA A 79 16.23 3.08 17.45
N ASP A 80 16.99 2.57 16.50
CA ASP A 80 16.86 2.89 15.08
C ASP A 80 15.75 2.04 14.45
N TRP A 81 14.85 2.72 13.74
CA TRP A 81 13.74 2.13 13.02
C TRP A 81 13.68 2.70 11.62
N GLU A 82 13.06 1.96 10.71
CA GLU A 82 12.70 2.47 9.40
C GLU A 82 11.20 2.71 9.36
N GLN A 83 10.79 3.95 9.11
CA GLN A 83 9.39 4.34 8.99
C GLN A 83 8.98 4.34 7.52
N PHE A 84 7.97 3.53 7.21
CA PHE A 84 7.33 3.44 5.91
C PHE A 84 6.02 4.22 5.90
N SER A 85 5.81 5.01 4.85
CA SER A 85 4.54 5.70 4.56
C SER A 85 3.79 4.97 3.47
N PHE A 86 2.64 4.42 3.83
CA PHE A 86 1.78 3.64 2.94
C PHE A 86 0.58 4.45 2.49
N THR A 87 0.28 4.36 1.19
CA THR A 87 -0.95 4.88 0.59
C THR A 87 -1.64 3.75 -0.15
N LEU A 88 -2.82 3.35 0.32
CA LEU A 88 -3.66 2.34 -0.31
C LEU A 88 -4.93 2.99 -0.85
N PHE A 89 -5.24 2.75 -2.11
CA PHE A 89 -6.46 3.20 -2.77
C PHE A 89 -7.48 2.08 -2.80
N PHE A 90 -8.69 2.31 -2.30
CA PHE A 90 -9.82 1.40 -2.39
C PHE A 90 -10.80 1.98 -3.42
N LEU A 91 -10.87 1.33 -4.59
CA LEU A 91 -11.43 1.90 -5.80
C LEU A 91 -12.58 1.04 -6.35
N CYS A 92 -13.59 1.69 -6.90
CA CYS A 92 -14.66 1.07 -7.67
C CYS A 92 -15.05 1.93 -8.88
N LYS A 93 -15.79 1.37 -9.85
CA LYS A 93 -16.36 2.15 -10.96
C LYS A 93 -17.58 2.93 -10.47
N SER A 94 -17.72 4.18 -10.89
CA SER A 94 -18.95 4.95 -10.65
C SER A 94 -20.10 4.34 -11.45
N PHE A 95 -21.31 4.31 -10.87
CA PHE A 95 -22.57 3.90 -11.51
C PHE A 95 -22.70 2.44 -11.99
N VAL A 96 -21.59 1.71 -12.15
CA VAL A 96 -21.58 0.32 -12.59
C VAL A 96 -20.79 -0.56 -11.64
N SER A 97 -21.21 -1.81 -11.51
CA SER A 97 -20.54 -2.85 -10.75
C SER A 97 -19.26 -3.34 -11.46
N GLY A 98 -18.47 -4.17 -10.78
CA GLY A 98 -17.33 -4.84 -11.39
C GLY A 98 -17.66 -5.82 -12.53
N THR A 99 -18.94 -6.10 -12.77
CA THR A 99 -19.44 -6.88 -13.90
C THR A 99 -20.08 -6.00 -14.98
N ASN A 100 -19.86 -4.68 -14.91
CA ASN A 100 -20.45 -3.66 -15.78
C ASN A 100 -21.99 -3.62 -15.76
N GLN A 101 -22.63 -4.06 -14.66
CA GLN A 101 -24.07 -3.90 -14.45
C GLN A 101 -24.35 -2.56 -13.75
N LEU A 102 -25.46 -1.89 -14.08
CA LEU A 102 -25.87 -0.67 -13.39
C LEU A 102 -26.06 -0.94 -11.88
N LYS A 103 -25.44 -0.10 -11.05
CA LYS A 103 -25.64 -0.09 -9.60
C LYS A 103 -27.01 0.53 -9.30
N ALA A 104 -27.81 -0.11 -8.45
CA ALA A 104 -29.14 0.36 -8.06
C ALA A 104 -29.95 0.91 -9.26
N PRO A 105 -30.27 0.07 -10.27
CA PRO A 105 -30.83 0.53 -11.54
C PRO A 105 -32.19 1.21 -11.34
N ASP A 106 -32.39 2.34 -12.03
CA ASP A 106 -33.70 2.95 -12.19
C ASP A 106 -34.42 2.33 -13.39
N ALA A 107 -35.52 1.63 -13.14
CA ALA A 107 -36.33 1.02 -14.19
C ALA A 107 -36.96 2.05 -15.15
N ALA A 108 -37.13 3.30 -14.72
CA ALA A 108 -37.76 4.34 -15.54
C ALA A 108 -36.79 5.05 -16.50
N THR A 109 -35.56 5.29 -16.05
CA THR A 109 -34.56 6.08 -16.81
C THR A 109 -33.39 5.24 -17.33
N ASN A 110 -33.30 3.97 -16.93
CA ASN A 110 -32.18 3.07 -17.22
C ASN A 110 -30.82 3.67 -16.81
N THR A 111 -30.81 4.40 -15.69
CA THR A 111 -29.60 4.99 -15.08
C THR A 111 -29.35 4.39 -13.69
N SER A 112 -28.14 4.57 -13.17
CA SER A 112 -27.81 4.21 -11.79
C SER A 112 -28.44 5.20 -10.81
N LYS A 113 -29.13 4.72 -9.78
CA LYS A 113 -29.48 5.53 -8.61
C LYS A 113 -28.33 5.65 -7.62
N HIS A 114 -27.34 4.76 -7.74
CA HIS A 114 -26.17 4.77 -6.88
C HIS A 114 -25.30 6.00 -7.15
N GLN A 115 -25.03 6.76 -6.10
CA GLN A 115 -24.33 8.03 -6.16
C GLN A 115 -22.86 7.88 -5.74
N VAL A 116 -22.05 8.83 -6.16
CA VAL A 116 -20.59 8.86 -5.89
C VAL A 116 -20.29 8.85 -4.38
N TRP A 117 -21.13 9.47 -3.56
CA TRP A 117 -20.94 9.46 -2.10
C TRP A 117 -21.28 8.12 -1.44
N GLU A 118 -22.12 7.30 -2.08
CA GLU A 118 -22.37 5.92 -1.64
C GLU A 118 -21.15 5.07 -1.98
N ASP A 119 -20.54 5.26 -3.15
CA ASP A 119 -19.25 4.63 -3.49
C ASP A 119 -18.15 5.02 -2.48
N TRP A 120 -18.10 6.28 -2.03
CA TRP A 120 -17.18 6.69 -0.97
C TRP A 120 -17.45 5.98 0.35
N LYS A 121 -18.72 5.82 0.73
CA LYS A 121 -19.11 5.15 1.97
C LYS A 121 -18.66 3.70 1.95
N ASP A 122 -18.97 2.98 0.88
CA ASP A 122 -18.64 1.56 0.73
C ASP A 122 -17.13 1.32 0.73
N MET A 123 -16.37 2.15 -0.03
CA MET A 123 -14.91 2.03 -0.07
C MET A 123 -14.26 2.49 1.24
N LYS A 124 -14.83 3.48 1.94
CA LYS A 124 -14.40 3.86 3.29
C LYS A 124 -14.58 2.72 4.29
N GLU A 125 -15.70 2.00 4.23
CA GLU A 125 -15.94 0.84 5.08
C GLU A 125 -14.91 -0.27 4.80
N CYS A 126 -14.62 -0.55 3.52
CA CYS A 126 -13.57 -1.51 3.13
C CYS A 126 -12.19 -1.11 3.68
N ALA A 127 -11.81 0.16 3.52
CA ALA A 127 -10.55 0.69 4.01
C ALA A 127 -10.45 0.63 5.56
N GLY A 128 -11.53 1.00 6.25
CA GLY A 128 -11.60 0.95 7.71
C GLY A 128 -11.51 -0.47 8.24
N ASN A 129 -12.23 -1.42 7.63
CA ASN A 129 -12.18 -2.83 8.00
C ASN A 129 -10.79 -3.44 7.77
N PHE A 130 -10.15 -3.10 6.65
CA PHE A 130 -8.76 -3.47 6.39
C PHE A 130 -7.83 -2.94 7.49
N TRP A 131 -7.95 -1.66 7.83
CA TRP A 131 -7.13 -1.04 8.88
C TRP A 131 -7.30 -1.73 10.22
N VAL A 132 -8.53 -1.96 10.68
CA VAL A 132 -8.82 -2.67 11.92
C VAL A 132 -8.24 -4.10 11.91
N LEU A 133 -8.39 -4.82 10.81
CA LEU A 133 -7.85 -6.18 10.69
C LEU A 133 -6.31 -6.18 10.72
N LEU A 134 -5.66 -5.24 10.04
CA LEU A 134 -4.21 -5.07 10.07
C LEU A 134 -3.72 -4.84 11.51
N GLN A 135 -4.38 -3.94 12.25
CA GLN A 135 -4.05 -3.72 13.66
C GLN A 135 -4.14 -5.03 14.43
N GLN A 136 -5.28 -5.72 14.37
CA GLN A 136 -5.51 -6.96 15.12
C GLN A 136 -4.46 -8.04 14.80
N VAL A 137 -4.07 -8.20 13.53
CA VAL A 137 -3.03 -9.14 13.13
C VAL A 137 -1.69 -8.77 13.75
N ILE A 138 -1.31 -7.49 13.72
CA ILE A 138 -0.08 -7.02 14.36
C ILE A 138 -0.11 -7.23 15.89
N LEU A 139 -1.27 -7.03 16.55
CA LEU A 139 -1.35 -7.22 18.01
C LEU A 139 -1.33 -8.69 18.44
N LYS A 140 -1.89 -9.58 17.63
CA LYS A 140 -2.18 -10.97 18.03
C LYS A 140 -1.21 -12.00 17.45
N SER A 141 -0.43 -11.65 16.42
CA SER A 141 0.41 -12.61 15.71
C SER A 141 1.86 -12.60 16.18
N ALA A 142 2.53 -13.73 15.97
CA ALA A 142 3.98 -13.84 16.04
C ALA A 142 4.58 -13.79 14.63
N ALA A 143 5.76 -13.22 14.51
CA ALA A 143 6.62 -13.32 13.34
C ALA A 143 7.80 -14.25 13.66
N LEU A 144 8.43 -14.82 12.65
CA LEU A 144 9.70 -15.53 12.82
C LEU A 144 10.84 -14.57 12.46
N LEU A 145 11.75 -14.32 13.41
CA LEU A 145 12.99 -13.59 13.17
C LEU A 145 14.15 -14.56 13.36
N LYS A 146 14.91 -14.84 12.28
CA LYS A 146 16.04 -15.79 12.30
C LYS A 146 15.65 -17.16 12.89
N GLY A 147 14.44 -17.64 12.58
CA GLY A 147 13.91 -18.93 13.06
C GLY A 147 13.28 -18.91 14.46
N VAL A 148 13.33 -17.77 15.17
CA VAL A 148 12.77 -17.62 16.52
C VAL A 148 11.42 -16.89 16.47
N PRO A 149 10.36 -17.44 17.08
CA PRO A 149 9.10 -16.72 17.23
C PRO A 149 9.28 -15.47 18.08
N VAL A 150 8.94 -14.32 17.51
CA VAL A 150 8.91 -13.02 18.18
C VAL A 150 7.52 -12.41 18.01
N SER A 151 7.08 -11.59 18.96
CA SER A 151 5.82 -10.86 18.79
C SER A 151 5.91 -9.97 17.55
N MET A 152 4.87 -9.92 16.71
CA MET A 152 4.89 -9.04 15.54
C MET A 152 5.03 -7.57 15.95
N ARG A 153 4.54 -7.18 17.13
CA ARG A 153 4.74 -5.83 17.70
C ARG A 153 6.19 -5.48 18.01
N SER A 154 7.08 -6.46 18.25
CA SER A 154 8.49 -6.16 18.53
C SER A 154 9.29 -5.86 17.27
N VAL A 155 8.73 -6.13 16.09
CA VAL A 155 9.38 -5.94 14.79
C VAL A 155 8.61 -4.98 13.88
N LEU A 156 7.31 -4.81 14.11
CA LEU A 156 6.43 -3.85 13.46
C LEU A 156 5.77 -2.98 14.52
N ASN A 157 6.09 -1.69 14.52
CA ASN A 157 5.47 -0.70 15.38
C ASN A 157 4.60 0.24 14.53
N VAL A 158 3.30 0.09 14.67
CA VAL A 158 2.31 0.99 14.08
C VAL A 158 1.88 1.96 15.17
N ASP A 159 2.03 3.26 14.90
CA ASP A 159 1.54 4.30 15.78
C ASP A 159 0.00 4.30 15.71
N PHE A 160 -0.64 3.57 16.61
CA PHE A 160 -2.10 3.48 16.69
C PHE A 160 -2.75 4.77 17.23
N ASP A 161 -1.96 5.65 17.86
CA ASP A 161 -2.43 6.93 18.38
C ASP A 161 -2.51 7.99 17.28
N ARG A 162 -1.76 7.81 16.17
CA ARG A 162 -1.99 8.55 14.94
C ARG A 162 -3.07 7.87 14.09
N PRO A 163 -4.24 8.53 13.90
CA PRO A 163 -5.28 7.95 13.08
C PRO A 163 -4.81 7.82 11.63
N ALA A 164 -5.11 6.69 11.00
CA ALA A 164 -4.97 6.55 9.56
C ALA A 164 -5.89 7.56 8.86
N GLU A 165 -5.34 8.26 7.87
CA GLU A 165 -6.07 9.28 7.13
C GLU A 165 -6.85 8.64 5.98
N ILE A 166 -8.14 8.97 5.88
CA ILE A 166 -8.98 8.55 4.76
C ILE A 166 -9.42 9.77 3.96
N ALA A 167 -8.99 9.86 2.72
CA ALA A 167 -9.37 10.93 1.78
C ALA A 167 -10.21 10.36 0.62
N ARG A 168 -11.13 11.17 0.09
CA ARG A 168 -12.05 10.78 -0.98
C ARG A 168 -11.39 10.94 -2.35
N ILE A 169 -11.74 10.05 -3.27
CA ILE A 169 -11.32 10.09 -4.67
C ILE A 169 -12.56 9.95 -5.53
N SER A 170 -12.67 10.79 -6.55
CA SER A 170 -13.88 10.89 -7.36
C SER A 170 -13.52 11.03 -8.82
N ARG A 171 -14.12 10.18 -9.65
CA ARG A 171 -14.03 10.23 -11.12
C ARG A 171 -12.61 10.47 -11.62
N PHE A 172 -11.68 9.68 -11.10
CA PHE A 172 -10.28 9.76 -11.50
C PHE A 172 -10.05 8.92 -12.78
N GLY A 173 -9.34 9.51 -13.74
CA GLY A 173 -9.03 8.88 -15.02
C GLY A 173 -10.25 8.74 -15.96
N SER A 174 -10.07 8.05 -17.08
CA SER A 174 -11.12 7.84 -18.10
C SER A 174 -12.20 6.83 -17.69
N ASP A 175 -11.98 6.08 -16.61
CA ASP A 175 -12.83 4.98 -16.14
C ASP A 175 -13.86 5.42 -15.08
N ASP A 176 -13.95 6.74 -14.79
CA ASP A 176 -14.80 7.31 -13.74
C ASP A 176 -14.63 6.58 -12.39
N ILE A 177 -13.38 6.34 -11.99
CA ILE A 177 -13.06 5.59 -10.79
C ILE A 177 -13.32 6.45 -9.54
N THR A 178 -14.05 5.89 -8.59
CA THR A 178 -14.41 6.54 -7.32
C THR A 178 -14.06 5.64 -6.13
N GLY A 179 -13.69 6.24 -5.01
CA GLY A 179 -13.40 5.51 -3.79
C GLY A 179 -12.70 6.36 -2.75
N VAL A 180 -11.73 5.77 -2.05
CA VAL A 180 -10.95 6.44 -1.00
C VAL A 180 -9.48 6.06 -1.04
N SER A 181 -8.60 6.94 -0.56
CA SER A 181 -7.24 6.60 -0.15
C SER A 181 -7.18 6.42 1.36
N LEU A 182 -6.46 5.41 1.81
CA LEU A 182 -6.07 5.17 3.20
C LEU A 182 -4.56 5.40 3.32
N GLN A 183 -4.16 6.31 4.19
CA GLN A 183 -2.75 6.63 4.45
C GLN A 183 -2.38 6.33 5.91
N PHE A 184 -1.27 5.64 6.11
CA PHE A 184 -0.77 5.30 7.45
C PHE A 184 0.74 5.07 7.46
N LEU A 185 1.32 5.08 8.66
CA LEU A 185 2.74 4.86 8.88
C LEU A 185 2.95 3.52 9.59
N ILE A 186 3.98 2.78 9.18
CA ILE A 186 4.46 1.58 9.89
C ILE A 186 5.96 1.76 10.12
N ASN A 187 6.40 1.62 11.36
CA ASN A 187 7.82 1.53 11.67
C ASN A 187 8.22 0.05 11.70
N MET A 188 9.25 -0.32 10.95
CA MET A 188 9.87 -1.63 11.00
C MET A 188 11.18 -1.53 11.75
N TYR A 189 11.47 -2.55 12.56
CA TYR A 189 12.75 -2.60 13.26
C TYR A 189 13.87 -2.75 12.22
N ALA A 190 14.74 -1.74 12.15
CA ALA A 190 15.93 -1.80 11.31
C ALA A 190 16.94 -2.70 12.04
N ASP A 191 17.40 -3.78 11.38
CA ASP A 191 18.45 -4.65 11.94
C ASP A 191 19.73 -3.78 11.97
N GLY A 192 19.99 -3.18 13.14
CA GLY A 192 20.69 -1.91 13.28
C GLY A 192 21.97 -1.79 12.46
N CYS A 193 22.04 -0.76 11.61
CA CYS A 193 23.25 -0.26 10.91
C CYS A 193 24.20 -1.34 10.37
N GLN A 194 23.68 -2.49 9.91
CA GLN A 194 24.52 -3.51 9.29
C GLN A 194 24.80 -3.10 7.85
N LEU A 195 26.08 -2.98 7.51
CA LEU A 195 26.53 -2.72 6.15
C LEU A 195 26.43 -4.02 5.33
N ASN A 196 25.21 -4.46 5.03
CA ASN A 196 24.99 -5.75 4.38
C ASN A 196 25.56 -5.85 2.95
N ASP A 197 25.75 -4.71 2.28
CA ASP A 197 26.28 -4.62 0.92
C ASP A 197 27.78 -4.21 0.88
N TYR A 198 28.42 -4.07 2.04
CA TYR A 198 29.84 -3.73 2.10
C TYR A 198 30.62 -4.72 2.96
N PRO A 199 31.86 -5.07 2.59
CA PRO A 199 32.70 -5.88 3.45
C PRO A 199 33.03 -5.12 4.73
N ASP A 200 33.24 -5.85 5.83
CA ASP A 200 33.54 -5.29 7.15
C ASP A 200 34.74 -4.33 7.15
N ASP A 201 35.66 -4.48 6.19
CA ASP A 201 36.86 -3.66 6.07
C ASP A 201 36.70 -2.41 5.18
N VAL A 202 35.49 -2.13 4.67
CA VAL A 202 35.26 -1.02 3.72
C VAL A 202 35.64 0.34 4.30
N LEU A 203 35.39 0.57 5.59
CA LEU A 203 35.65 1.87 6.24
C LEU A 203 37.14 2.22 6.21
N ASN A 204 38.01 1.22 6.27
CA ASN A 204 39.46 1.40 6.21
C ASN A 204 39.96 1.71 4.79
N LYS A 205 39.12 1.49 3.77
CA LYS A 205 39.42 1.73 2.35
C LYS A 205 38.84 3.06 1.86
N ILE A 206 37.98 3.73 2.64
CA ILE A 206 37.38 5.00 2.25
C ILE A 206 38.36 6.14 2.54
N THR A 207 38.79 6.84 1.49
CA THR A 207 39.54 8.09 1.62
C THR A 207 38.54 9.25 1.61
N VAL A 208 38.41 9.95 2.74
CA VAL A 208 37.54 11.14 2.83
C VAL A 208 38.23 12.31 2.12
N PRO A 209 37.60 12.95 1.13
CA PRO A 209 38.18 14.10 0.46
C PRO A 209 38.29 15.29 1.44
N PRO A 210 39.22 16.24 1.19
CA PRO A 210 39.30 17.46 1.98
C PRO A 210 37.99 18.25 1.89
N LEU A 211 37.62 18.93 2.98
CA LEU A 211 36.36 19.68 3.09
C LEU A 211 36.26 20.85 2.09
N GLU A 212 37.39 21.45 1.69
CA GLU A 212 37.46 22.47 0.63
C GLU A 212 37.71 21.81 -0.73
N ILE A 213 36.64 21.35 -1.37
CA ILE A 213 36.69 20.76 -2.73
C ILE A 213 36.76 21.86 -3.80
N HIS A 214 36.39 23.08 -3.45
CA HIS A 214 36.31 24.18 -4.40
C HIS A 214 36.70 25.52 -3.73
N PRO A 215 37.68 26.24 -4.29
CA PRO A 215 38.13 27.51 -3.71
C PRO A 215 37.03 28.58 -3.78
N ILE A 216 37.03 29.50 -2.82
CA ILE A 216 36.14 30.67 -2.82
C ILE A 216 36.56 31.57 -3.99
N HIS A 217 35.70 31.67 -5.00
CA HIS A 217 35.89 32.65 -6.07
C HIS A 217 35.60 34.05 -5.53
N LYS A 218 36.51 34.99 -5.76
CA LYS A 218 36.23 36.41 -5.49
C LYS A 218 35.18 36.89 -6.49
N HIS A 219 34.10 37.47 -6.00
CA HIS A 219 33.15 38.27 -6.79
C HIS A 219 33.65 39.71 -6.90
#